data_AF-A0A246AFV2-F1
#
_entry.id   AF-A0A246AFV2-F1
#
_cell.length_a   1.000
_cell.length_b   1.000
_cell.length_c   1.000
_cell.angle_alpha   90.00
_cell.angle_beta   90.00
_cell.angle_gamma   90.00
#
_symmetry.space_group_name_H-M   'P 1'
#
loop_
_entity.id
_entity.type
_entity.pdbx_description
1 polymer ?
#
loop_
_entity_poly.entity_id
_entity_poly.type
_entity_poly.pdbx_seq_one_letter_code
_entity_poly.pdbx_strand_id
1 'polypeptide(L)'
;MEDLRNDTKINAFLNRIKSEWPGVVERFEFKTASVIYVHLKEGISSGEFLSKLAKKVERLVDFSNPIILYHIESDGMKLRSHPINWYSSLRPSSSVD
;
A
#
# COMPACT_ATOMS: atom_id res chain seq x y z
N MET A 1 -8.79 -5.66 20.53
CA MET A 1 -8.55 -4.18 20.54
C MET A 1 -7.37 -3.81 19.64
N GLU A 2 -6.37 -4.68 19.50
CA GLU A 2 -5.28 -4.52 18.52
C GLU A 2 -5.75 -4.52 17.06
N ASP A 3 -6.71 -5.37 16.69
CA ASP A 3 -7.24 -5.41 15.31
C ASP A 3 -7.85 -4.07 14.89
N LEU A 4 -8.68 -3.46 15.75
CA LEU A 4 -9.28 -2.14 15.50
C LEU A 4 -8.24 -1.02 15.37
N ARG A 5 -7.14 -1.09 16.13
CA ARG A 5 -6.03 -0.12 16.02
C ARG A 5 -5.27 -0.31 14.71
N ASN A 6 -5.10 -1.56 14.27
CA ASN A 6 -4.42 -1.87 13.01
C ASN A 6 -5.26 -1.40 11.82
N ASP A 7 -6.58 -1.63 11.84
CA ASP A 7 -7.51 -1.12 10.82
C ASP A 7 -7.48 0.41 10.73
N THR A 8 -7.39 1.10 11.87
CA THR A 8 -7.28 2.56 11.92
C THR A 8 -5.99 3.06 11.24
N LYS A 9 -4.86 2.40 11.51
CA LYS A 9 -3.57 2.72 10.88
C LYS A 9 -3.59 2.46 9.37
N ILE A 10 -4.16 1.34 8.95
CA ILE A 10 -4.29 0.99 7.53
C ILE A 10 -5.16 2.02 6.81
N ASN A 11 -6.31 2.40 7.39
CA ASN A 11 -7.16 3.43 6.80
C ASN A 11 -6.47 4.80 6.72
N ALA A 12 -5.74 5.21 7.76
CA ALA A 12 -4.95 6.45 7.73
C ALA A 12 -3.87 6.39 6.63
N PHE A 13 -3.22 5.25 6.48
CA PHE A 13 -2.24 5.00 5.43
C PHE A 13 -2.85 5.14 4.02
N LEU A 14 -3.96 4.45 3.75
CA LEU A 14 -4.66 4.53 2.46
C LEU A 14 -5.16 5.96 2.16
N ASN A 15 -5.68 6.66 3.17
CA ASN A 15 -6.09 8.06 3.03
C ASN A 15 -4.91 8.97 2.69
N ARG A 16 -3.73 8.71 3.28
CA ARG A 16 -2.53 9.47 2.96
C ARG A 16 -2.09 9.25 1.51
N ILE A 17 -2.10 8.01 1.01
CA ILE A 17 -1.82 7.72 -0.41
C ILE A 17 -2.74 8.56 -1.31
N LYS A 18 -4.05 8.54 -1.05
CA LYS A 18 -5.04 9.33 -1.83
C LYS A 18 -4.77 10.82 -1.80
N SER A 19 -4.43 11.35 -0.63
CA SER A 19 -4.14 12.79 -0.46
C SER A 19 -2.84 13.21 -1.13
N GLU A 20 -1.82 12.35 -1.12
CA GLU A 20 -0.50 12.66 -1.67
C GLU A 20 -0.46 12.56 -3.19
N TRP A 21 -1.24 11.65 -3.76
CA TRP A 21 -1.30 11.41 -5.20
C TRP A 21 -2.75 11.41 -5.71
N PRO A 22 -3.42 12.58 -5.69
CA PRO A 22 -4.76 12.71 -6.22
C PRO A 22 -4.75 12.34 -7.71
N GLY A 23 -5.61 11.41 -8.09
CA GLY A 23 -5.72 10.94 -9.47
C GLY A 23 -4.74 9.84 -9.89
N VAL A 24 -3.95 9.27 -8.97
CA VAL A 24 -3.13 8.07 -9.26
C VAL A 24 -3.86 6.79 -8.88
N VAL A 25 -4.54 6.78 -7.73
CA VAL A 25 -5.37 5.66 -7.27
C VAL A 25 -6.83 5.94 -7.59
N GLU A 26 -7.50 5.01 -8.24
CA GLU A 26 -8.93 5.06 -8.48
C GLU A 26 -9.70 4.62 -7.23
N ARG A 27 -9.36 3.44 -6.68
CA ARG A 27 -9.96 2.92 -5.46
C ARG A 27 -9.05 1.91 -4.74
N PHE A 28 -9.39 1.66 -3.48
CA PHE A 28 -8.86 0.53 -2.73
C PHE A 28 -9.96 -0.50 -2.52
N GLU A 29 -9.59 -1.77 -2.57
CA GLU A 29 -10.48 -2.88 -2.30
C GLU A 29 -9.80 -3.84 -1.31
N PHE A 30 -10.46 -4.09 -0.19
CA PHE A 30 -9.94 -5.02 0.82
C PHE A 30 -10.34 -6.43 0.44
N LYS A 31 -9.35 -7.29 0.15
CA LYS A 31 -9.58 -8.73 -0.04
C LYS A 31 -9.62 -9.44 1.31
N THR A 32 -8.78 -9.02 2.24
CA THR A 32 -8.79 -9.40 3.67
C THR A 32 -8.32 -8.19 4.50
N ALA A 33 -8.23 -8.34 5.82
CA ALA A 33 -7.70 -7.28 6.71
C ALA A 33 -6.26 -6.86 6.36
N SER A 34 -5.45 -7.77 5.80
CA SER A 34 -4.04 -7.52 5.44
C SER A 34 -3.78 -7.50 3.95
N VAL A 35 -4.76 -7.84 3.10
CA VAL A 35 -4.58 -7.89 1.64
C VAL A 35 -5.45 -6.84 0.99
N ILE A 36 -4.81 -5.87 0.33
CA ILE A 36 -5.45 -4.69 -0.22
C ILE A 36 -5.10 -4.59 -1.69
N TYR A 37 -6.12 -4.49 -2.53
CA TYR A 37 -5.98 -4.24 -3.96
C TYR A 37 -6.01 -2.74 -4.19
N VAL A 38 -4.96 -2.24 -4.82
CA VAL A 38 -4.78 -0.83 -5.19
C VAL A 38 -5.10 -0.72 -6.67
N HIS A 39 -6.29 -0.25 -7.00
CA HIS A 39 -6.70 -0.02 -8.39
C HIS A 39 -6.13 1.31 -8.84
N LEU A 40 -5.17 1.26 -9.75
CA LEU A 40 -4.52 2.43 -10.32
C LEU A 40 -5.37 2.99 -11.45
N LYS A 41 -5.37 4.31 -11.59
CA LYS A 41 -6.04 4.96 -12.74
C LYS A 41 -5.42 4.48 -14.05
N GLU A 42 -6.22 4.53 -15.11
CA GLU A 42 -5.81 4.15 -16.46
C GLU A 42 -4.50 4.85 -16.87
N GLY A 43 -3.58 4.07 -17.43
CA GLY A 43 -2.27 4.55 -17.90
C GLY A 43 -1.21 4.71 -16.80
N ILE A 44 -1.53 4.48 -15.53
CA ILE A 44 -0.55 4.46 -14.44
C ILE A 44 0.05 3.06 -14.31
N SER A 45 1.38 2.99 -14.36
CA SER A 45 2.10 1.73 -14.13
C SER A 45 2.34 1.47 -12.63
N SER A 46 2.29 0.20 -12.24
CA SER A 46 2.61 -0.29 -10.89
C SER A 46 4.06 0.05 -10.51
N GLY A 47 4.99 -0.04 -11.47
CA GLY A 47 6.40 0.30 -11.24
C GLY A 47 6.60 1.77 -10.89
N GLU A 48 5.94 2.69 -11.61
CA GLU A 48 6.00 4.12 -11.30
C GLU A 48 5.36 4.42 -9.94
N PHE A 49 4.18 3.85 -9.69
CA PHE A 49 3.49 4.02 -8.41
C PHE A 49 4.33 3.47 -7.25
N LEU A 50 4.93 2.29 -7.40
CA LEU A 50 5.82 1.68 -6.41
C LEU A 50 7.04 2.57 -6.12
N SER A 51 7.67 3.14 -7.14
CA SER A 51 8.81 4.04 -6.95
C SER A 51 8.45 5.29 -6.14
N LYS A 52 7.25 5.85 -6.39
CA LYS A 52 6.69 6.97 -5.62
C LYS A 52 6.36 6.56 -4.18
N LEU A 53 5.76 5.38 -4.01
CA LEU A 53 5.38 4.84 -2.73
C LEU A 53 6.61 4.58 -1.85
N ALA A 54 7.61 3.83 -2.33
CA ALA A 54 8.86 3.52 -1.62
C ALA A 54 9.54 4.77 -1.04
N LYS A 55 9.65 5.83 -1.85
CA LYS A 55 10.34 7.07 -1.44
C LYS A 55 9.65 7.85 -0.32
N LYS A 56 8.31 7.80 -0.24
CA LYS A 56 7.54 8.62 0.71
C LYS A 56 6.96 7.83 1.87
N VAL A 57 6.61 6.56 1.66
CA VAL A 57 5.78 5.79 2.58
C VAL A 57 6.55 4.86 3.49
N GLU A 58 7.75 4.39 3.11
CA GLU A 58 8.59 3.57 4.01
C GLU A 58 8.82 4.24 5.37
N ARG A 59 8.79 5.58 5.42
CA ARG A 59 8.97 6.39 6.63
C ARG A 59 7.68 6.62 7.44
N LEU A 60 6.53 6.23 6.91
CA LEU A 60 5.20 6.57 7.46
C LEU A 60 4.47 5.37 8.07
N VAL A 61 5.06 4.18 7.97
CA VAL A 61 4.33 2.93 8.19
C VAL A 61 5.07 2.03 9.18
N ASP A 62 4.60 2.06 10.43
CA ASP A 62 4.90 1.08 11.48
C ASP A 62 3.63 0.25 11.75
N PHE A 63 3.37 -0.72 10.87
CA PHE A 63 2.28 -1.66 11.08
C PHE A 63 2.77 -2.79 11.98
N SER A 64 1.99 -3.11 13.01
CA SER A 64 2.25 -4.28 13.86
C SER A 64 2.04 -5.59 13.08
N ASN A 65 1.21 -5.56 12.02
CA ASN A 65 0.99 -6.68 11.10
C ASN A 65 1.32 -6.26 9.65
N PRO A 66 2.08 -7.05 8.89
CA PRO A 66 2.38 -6.73 7.49
C PRO A 66 1.11 -6.71 6.64
N ILE A 67 1.09 -5.84 5.62
CA ILE A 67 0.03 -5.78 4.61
C ILE A 67 0.59 -6.13 3.24
N ILE A 68 -0.24 -6.65 2.34
CA ILE A 68 0.12 -6.96 0.97
C ILE A 68 -0.68 -6.04 0.05
N LEU A 69 0.03 -5.31 -0.82
CA LEU A 69 -0.57 -4.40 -1.79
C LEU A 69 -0.51 -5.03 -3.18
N TYR A 70 -1.68 -5.36 -3.74
CA TYR A 70 -1.77 -5.81 -5.12
C TYR A 70 -2.09 -4.62 -6.00
N HIS A 71 -1.14 -4.22 -6.85
CA HIS A 71 -1.38 -3.14 -7.79
C HIS A 71 -2.15 -3.71 -8.99
N ILE A 72 -3.32 -3.14 -9.24
CA ILE A 72 -4.16 -3.47 -10.38
C ILE A 72 -4.04 -2.32 -11.36
N GLU A 73 -3.37 -2.58 -12.48
CA GLU A 73 -3.24 -1.65 -13.60
C GLU A 73 -4.34 -1.92 -14.61
N SER A 74 -4.85 -0.85 -15.23
CA SER A 74 -5.73 -0.91 -16.38
C SER A 74 -5.13 -0.09 -17.52
N ASP A 75 -5.09 -0.66 -18.72
CA ASP A 75 -4.77 0.04 -19.97
C ASP A 75 -6.03 0.37 -20.79
N GLY A 76 -7.21 0.33 -20.15
CA GLY A 76 -8.52 0.55 -20.79
C GLY A 76 -9.07 -0.68 -21.53
N MET A 77 -8.23 -1.70 -21.80
CA MET A 77 -8.63 -2.94 -22.48
C MET A 77 -8.35 -4.21 -21.66
N LYS A 78 -7.34 -4.17 -20.78
CA LYS A 78 -6.88 -5.32 -19.99
C LYS A 78 -6.50 -4.90 -18.58
N LEU A 79 -6.85 -5.75 -17.62
CA LEU A 79 -6.38 -5.65 -16.24
C LEU A 79 -5.11 -6.47 -16.06
N ARG A 80 -4.10 -5.88 -15.43
CA ARG A 80 -2.87 -6.58 -15.02
C ARG A 80 -2.69 -6.42 -13.52
N SER A 81 -2.45 -7.53 -12.84
CA SER A 81 -2.18 -7.53 -11.40
C SER A 81 -0.72 -7.86 -11.14
N HIS A 82 -0.03 -6.97 -10.43
CA HIS A 82 1.34 -7.20 -9.98
C HIS A 82 1.33 -7.34 -8.45
N PRO A 83 1.64 -8.53 -7.89
CA PRO A 83 1.76 -8.68 -6.45
C PRO A 83 2.97 -7.92 -5.96
N ILE A 84 2.78 -6.94 -5.08
CA ILE A 84 3.87 -6.27 -4.38
C ILE A 84 3.71 -6.60 -2.91
N ASN A 85 4.58 -7.50 -2.45
CA ASN A 85 4.65 -7.84 -1.03
C ASN A 85 5.26 -6.65 -0.28
N TRP A 86 4.41 -5.90 0.41
CA TRP A 86 4.83 -4.75 1.19
C TRP A 86 5.13 -5.17 2.63
N TYR A 87 6.36 -5.60 2.88
CA TYR A 87 6.82 -5.87 4.24
C TYR A 87 7.34 -4.58 4.89
N SER A 88 6.49 -3.91 5.68
CA SER A 88 7.03 -3.02 6.74
C SER A 88 7.57 -3.94 7.82
N SER A 89 8.87 -4.19 7.78
CA SER A 89 9.60 -4.65 8.96
C SER A 89 10.50 -3.51 9.37
N LEU A 90 10.04 -2.67 10.30
CA LEU A 90 10.99 -2.06 11.21
C LEU A 90 11.56 -3.25 11.97
N ARG A 91 12.73 -3.76 11.56
CA ARG A 91 13.53 -4.54 12.48
C ARG A 91 13.64 -3.66 13.71
N PRO A 92 13.17 -4.07 14.91
CA PRO A 92 13.65 -3.40 16.10
C PRO A 92 15.17 -3.44 15.98
N SER A 93 15.81 -2.28 16.10
CA SER A 93 17.26 -2.24 16.19
C SER A 93 17.63 -2.97 17.48
N SER A 94 17.74 -4.29 17.44
CA SER A 94 18.63 -5.02 18.32
C SER A 94 20.03 -4.69 17.82
N SER A 95 20.49 -3.49 18.21
CA SER A 95 21.90 -3.30 18.50
C SER A 95 22.18 -4.30 19.61
N VAL A 96 22.87 -5.36 19.25
CA VAL A 96 23.50 -6.27 20.20
C VAL A 96 24.66 -5.45 20.76
N ASP A 97 24.56 -5.12 22.05
CA ASP A 97 25.67 -4.65 22.90
C ASP A 97 26.87 -5.61 22.81
#